data_AF-A0AAU1KRV4-F1
#
_entry.id   AF-A0AAU1KRV4-F1
#
_cell.length_a   1.000
_cell.length_b   1.000
_cell.length_c   1.000
_cell.angle_alpha   90.00
_cell.angle_beta   90.00
_cell.angle_gamma   90.00
#
_symmetry.space_group_name_H-M   'P 1'
#
loop_
_entity.id
_entity.type
_entity.pdbx_description
1 polymer ?
#
loop_
_entity_poly.entity_id
_entity_poly.type
_entity_poly.pdbx_seq_one_letter_code
_entity_poly.pdbx_strand_id
1 'polypeptide(L)'
;MLSVLAAACRDHEIVTFGYATRRGAPGSRRVEPHSLVPAAGRWYLVAHDTRANDWRIYRLDRMTGPAPTGHRVPARTLPAPDPAAFVATKIATAPARYRAVATVHAPAVAVLARTQGLPERVIPIDEATCTVDLSGGSLARIAQLVVALAADYTLDADPEVVGYLRAAAERTLRRTQPVGDSRPEPGHGDVNG
;
A
#
# COMPACT_ATOMS: atom_id res chain seq x y z
N MET A 1 -19.96 -5.85 5.38
CA MET A 1 -19.09 -4.72 5.76
C MET A 1 -18.98 -3.68 4.65
N LEU A 2 -18.45 -4.02 3.46
CA LEU A 2 -18.29 -3.04 2.37
C LEU A 2 -19.60 -2.40 1.91
N SER A 3 -20.66 -3.20 1.75
CA SER A 3 -22.01 -2.73 1.39
C SER A 3 -22.59 -1.72 2.38
N VAL A 4 -22.43 -1.98 3.68
CA VAL A 4 -22.88 -1.09 4.77
C VAL A 4 -22.18 0.27 4.68
N LEU A 5 -20.86 0.27 4.50
CA LEU A 5 -20.09 1.51 4.38
C LEU A 5 -20.39 2.26 3.07
N ALA A 6 -20.61 1.53 1.97
CA ALA A 6 -20.98 2.14 0.69
C ALA A 6 -22.35 2.83 0.77
N ALA A 7 -23.34 2.19 1.42
CA ALA A 7 -24.64 2.79 1.68
C ALA A 7 -24.52 4.04 2.56
N ALA A 8 -23.74 3.96 3.65
CA ALA A 8 -23.54 5.11 4.53
C ALA A 8 -22.81 6.28 3.86
N CYS A 9 -21.86 6.03 2.94
CA CYS A 9 -21.25 7.09 2.13
C CYS A 9 -22.28 7.77 1.22
N ARG A 10 -23.16 6.98 0.58
CA ARG A 10 -24.21 7.48 -0.32
C ARG A 10 -25.24 8.33 0.43
N ASP A 11 -25.66 7.88 1.60
CA ASP A 11 -26.70 8.51 2.38
C ASP A 11 -26.17 9.61 3.31
N HIS A 12 -24.85 9.85 3.30
CA HIS A 12 -24.14 10.72 4.24
C HIS A 12 -24.52 10.45 5.70
N GLU A 13 -24.58 9.17 6.05
CA GLU A 13 -25.00 8.70 7.36
C GLU A 13 -23.80 8.45 8.26
N ILE A 14 -23.81 8.99 9.47
CA ILE A 14 -22.76 8.77 10.46
C ILE A 14 -22.65 7.27 10.76
N VAL A 15 -21.42 6.76 10.75
CA VAL A 15 -21.11 5.36 11.07
C VAL A 15 -20.22 5.29 12.30
N THR A 16 -20.49 4.28 13.14
CA THR A 16 -19.58 3.87 14.21
C THR A 16 -18.92 2.54 13.91
N PHE A 17 -17.70 2.33 14.39
CA PHE A 17 -16.97 1.07 14.23
C PHE A 17 -15.85 0.95 15.26
N GLY A 18 -15.46 -0.28 15.58
CA GLY A 18 -14.19 -0.56 16.24
C GLY A 18 -13.04 -0.40 15.25
N TYR A 19 -11.92 0.19 15.69
CA TYR A 19 -10.75 0.35 14.86
C TYR A 19 -9.47 -0.02 15.60
N ALA A 20 -8.76 -1.02 15.09
CA ALA A 20 -7.46 -1.43 15.60
C ALA A 20 -6.39 -0.40 15.19
N THR A 21 -5.95 0.41 16.16
CA THR A 21 -4.84 1.34 15.95
C THR A 21 -3.51 0.61 15.92
N ARG A 22 -2.47 1.24 15.37
CA ARG A 22 -1.12 0.68 15.31
C ARG A 22 -0.50 0.38 16.70
N ARG A 23 -1.05 0.92 17.79
CA ARG A 23 -0.57 0.74 19.18
C ARG A 23 -1.43 -0.22 20.02
N GLY A 24 -2.30 -1.02 19.39
CA GLY A 24 -2.86 -2.22 20.01
C GLY A 24 -4.14 -2.05 20.82
N ALA A 25 -4.54 -0.83 21.22
CA ALA A 25 -5.87 -0.64 21.79
C ALA A 25 -6.92 -0.41 20.68
N PRO A 26 -7.91 -1.31 20.50
CA PRO A 26 -9.06 -1.04 19.64
C PRO A 26 -9.87 0.10 20.25
N GLY A 27 -10.07 1.16 19.47
CA GLY A 27 -10.91 2.29 19.88
C GLY A 27 -12.15 2.36 19.01
N SER A 28 -13.30 2.64 19.61
CA SER A 28 -14.50 2.99 18.84
C SER A 28 -14.28 4.33 18.13
N ARG A 29 -14.76 4.42 16.90
CA ARG A 29 -14.76 5.61 16.05
C ARG A 29 -16.18 5.95 15.68
N ARG A 30 -16.46 7.24 15.56
CA ARG A 30 -17.69 7.81 15.02
C ARG A 30 -17.25 8.79 13.93
N VAL A 31 -17.73 8.57 12.72
CA VAL A 31 -17.25 9.32 11.55
C VAL A 31 -18.40 9.67 10.62
N GLU A 32 -18.23 10.75 9.88
CA GLU A 32 -19.06 11.11 8.74
C GLU A 32 -18.37 10.55 7.48
N PRO A 33 -18.86 9.45 6.89
CA PRO A 33 -18.20 8.80 5.75
C PRO A 33 -18.37 9.62 4.47
N HIS A 34 -17.30 9.69 3.68
CA HIS A 34 -17.31 10.40 2.39
C HIS A 34 -17.24 9.42 1.21
N SER A 35 -16.25 8.53 1.19
CA SER A 35 -16.03 7.65 0.05
C SER A 35 -15.18 6.43 0.39
N LEU A 36 -15.37 5.35 -0.38
CA LEU A 36 -14.51 4.17 -0.37
C LEU A 36 -13.53 4.23 -1.54
N VAL A 37 -12.25 4.02 -1.26
CA VAL A 37 -11.17 4.15 -2.24
C VAL A 37 -10.29 2.89 -2.20
N PRO A 38 -10.10 2.19 -3.33
CA PRO A 38 -9.08 1.15 -3.45
C PRO A 38 -7.70 1.81 -3.65
N ALA A 39 -6.74 1.51 -2.77
CA ALA A 39 -5.37 2.01 -2.88
C ALA A 39 -4.37 1.03 -2.28
N ALA A 40 -3.16 0.91 -2.84
CA ALA A 40 -2.09 0.05 -2.31
C ALA A 40 -2.55 -1.39 -1.95
N GLY A 41 -3.44 -1.98 -2.78
CA GLY A 41 -3.97 -3.34 -2.59
C GLY A 41 -4.95 -3.50 -1.42
N ARG A 42 -5.52 -2.42 -0.89
CA ARG A 42 -6.49 -2.42 0.22
C ARG A 42 -7.62 -1.43 -0.04
N TRP A 43 -8.73 -1.61 0.66
CA TRP A 43 -9.81 -0.62 0.70
C TRP A 43 -9.62 0.36 1.86
N TYR A 44 -9.83 1.65 1.57
CA TYR A 44 -9.82 2.73 2.54
C TYR A 44 -11.16 3.45 2.56
N LEU A 45 -11.63 3.80 3.76
CA LEU A 45 -12.72 4.75 3.99
C LEU A 45 -12.11 6.12 4.22
N VAL A 46 -12.47 7.09 3.39
CA VAL A 46 -12.25 8.52 3.65
C VAL A 46 -13.43 9.03 4.48
N ALA A 47 -13.16 9.61 5.64
CA ALA A 47 -14.20 10.11 6.52
C ALA A 47 -13.71 11.26 7.41
N HIS A 48 -14.64 12.10 7.84
CA HIS A 48 -14.40 13.12 8.86
C HIS A 48 -14.62 12.49 10.26
N ASP A 49 -13.57 12.43 11.08
CA ASP A 49 -13.65 11.89 12.44
C ASP A 49 -14.32 12.93 13.35
N THR A 50 -15.49 12.62 13.89
CA THR A 50 -16.26 13.60 14.66
C THR A 50 -15.61 13.93 16.01
N ARG A 51 -14.74 13.06 16.53
CA ARG A 51 -14.03 13.30 17.80
C ARG A 51 -12.76 14.09 17.58
N ALA A 52 -11.99 13.75 16.54
CA ALA A 52 -10.77 14.48 16.21
C ALA A 52 -11.03 15.79 15.44
N ASN A 53 -12.25 15.96 14.91
CA ASN A 53 -12.65 17.07 14.05
C ASN A 53 -11.69 17.26 12.86
N ASP A 54 -11.33 16.16 12.21
CA ASP A 54 -10.34 16.14 11.13
C ASP A 54 -10.62 15.02 10.12
N TRP A 55 -10.14 15.20 8.90
CA TRP A 55 -10.23 14.23 7.82
C TRP A 55 -9.20 13.10 7.96
N ARG A 56 -9.69 11.86 7.96
CA ARG A 56 -8.87 10.66 8.16
C ARG A 56 -9.19 9.57 7.14
N ILE A 57 -8.21 8.70 6.95
CA ILE A 57 -8.36 7.46 6.19
C ILE A 57 -8.38 6.27 7.15
N TYR A 58 -9.35 5.37 6.98
CA TYR A 58 -9.48 4.15 7.77
C TYR A 58 -9.35 2.95 6.85
N ARG A 59 -8.47 2.04 7.21
CA ARG A 59 -8.30 0.78 6.48
C ARG A 59 -9.43 -0.18 6.84
N LEU A 60 -10.15 -0.67 5.84
CA LEU A 60 -11.29 -1.56 6.06
C LEU A 60 -10.89 -2.89 6.73
N ASP A 61 -9.68 -3.39 6.46
CA ASP A 61 -9.16 -4.62 7.09
C ASP A 61 -8.83 -4.46 8.59
N ARG A 62 -8.92 -3.24 9.13
CA ARG A 62 -8.73 -2.93 10.57
C ARG A 62 -10.01 -2.49 11.27
N MET A 63 -11.14 -2.47 10.53
CA MET A 63 -12.44 -2.09 11.06
C MET A 63 -13.19 -3.32 11.54
N THR A 64 -13.92 -3.18 12.65
CA THR A 64 -14.82 -4.20 13.19
C THR A 64 -16.18 -3.58 13.47
N GLY A 65 -17.24 -4.32 13.14
CA GLY A 65 -18.63 -3.94 13.43
C GLY A 65 -19.04 -2.53 12.98
N PRO A 66 -18.94 -2.17 11.68
CA PRO A 66 -19.49 -0.91 11.20
C PRO A 66 -21.00 -0.89 11.35
N ALA A 67 -21.49 0.11 12.09
CA ALA A 67 -22.89 0.32 12.40
C ALA A 67 -23.29 1.76 12.01
N PRO A 68 -24.11 1.93 10.96
CA PRO A 68 -24.79 3.18 10.67
C PRO A 68 -25.65 3.60 11.88
N THR A 69 -25.75 4.90 12.14
CA THR A 69 -26.37 5.42 13.37
C THR A 69 -27.78 5.97 13.17
N GLY A 70 -28.30 5.97 11.94
CA GLY A 70 -29.53 6.66 11.52
C GLY A 70 -29.38 8.17 11.35
N HIS A 71 -28.26 8.76 11.79
CA HIS A 71 -28.05 10.21 11.73
C HIS A 71 -27.37 10.62 10.42
N ARG A 72 -28.13 11.28 9.55
CA ARG A 72 -27.62 11.87 8.31
C ARG A 72 -27.09 13.28 8.53
N VAL A 73 -26.03 13.62 7.82
CA VAL A 73 -25.39 14.94 7.85
C VAL A 73 -25.22 15.48 6.44
N PRO A 74 -25.15 16.80 6.25
CA PRO A 74 -24.77 17.36 4.95
C PRO A 74 -23.39 16.85 4.51
N ALA A 75 -23.24 16.60 3.21
CA ALA A 75 -21.97 16.19 2.64
C ALA A 75 -20.88 17.25 2.94
N ARG A 76 -19.75 16.81 3.50
CA ARG A 76 -18.60 17.68 3.72
C ARG A 76 -17.70 17.73 2.50
N THR A 77 -17.20 18.92 2.17
CA THR A 77 -16.20 19.11 1.12
C THR A 77 -14.84 18.56 1.56
N LEU A 78 -14.31 17.61 0.78
CA LEU A 78 -12.98 17.05 1.00
C LEU A 78 -11.89 18.08 0.63
N PRO A 79 -10.83 18.27 1.45
CA PRO A 79 -9.74 19.20 1.16
C PRO A 79 -8.71 18.55 0.21
N ALA A 80 -9.16 18.08 -0.95
CA ALA A 80 -8.35 17.52 -2.01
C ALA A 80 -9.12 17.53 -3.35
N PRO A 81 -8.43 17.45 -4.50
CA PRO A 81 -9.09 17.40 -5.81
C PRO A 81 -10.06 16.21 -5.94
N ASP A 82 -9.68 15.05 -5.40
CA ASP A 82 -10.51 13.85 -5.37
C ASP A 82 -10.12 12.93 -4.19
N PRO A 83 -10.97 11.92 -3.86
CA PRO A 83 -10.67 10.98 -2.79
C PRO A 83 -9.43 10.11 -2.99
N ALA A 84 -9.07 9.78 -4.22
CA ALA A 84 -7.90 8.95 -4.52
C ALA A 84 -6.60 9.71 -4.24
N ALA A 85 -6.52 10.97 -4.65
CA ALA A 85 -5.43 11.89 -4.33
C ALA A 85 -5.28 12.06 -2.82
N PHE A 86 -6.38 12.27 -2.09
CA PHE A 86 -6.35 12.38 -0.62
C PHE A 86 -5.76 11.13 0.06
N VAL A 87 -6.21 9.94 -0.36
CA VAL A 87 -5.70 8.67 0.17
C VAL A 87 -4.23 8.47 -0.18
N ALA A 88 -3.82 8.76 -1.41
CA ALA A 88 -2.42 8.67 -1.83
C ALA A 88 -1.51 9.56 -0.96
N THR A 89 -1.88 10.83 -0.77
CA THR A 89 -1.13 11.77 0.08
C THR A 89 -1.09 11.31 1.54
N LYS A 90 -2.22 10.89 2.12
CA LYS A 90 -2.25 10.40 3.52
C LYS A 90 -1.44 9.12 3.72
N ILE A 91 -1.35 8.25 2.71
CA ILE A 91 -0.47 7.07 2.75
C ILE A 91 1.01 7.50 2.69
N ALA A 92 1.36 8.42 1.79
CA ALA A 92 2.72 8.89 1.58
C ALA A 92 3.28 9.66 2.80
N THR A 93 2.44 10.47 3.46
CA THR A 93 2.81 11.32 4.60
C THR A 93 2.65 10.65 5.97
N ALA A 94 2.14 9.41 6.02
CA ALA A 94 2.00 8.71 7.29
C ALA A 94 3.39 8.48 7.92
N PRO A 95 3.56 8.67 9.25
CA PRO A 95 4.83 8.44 9.91
C PRO A 95 5.41 7.07 9.55
N ALA A 96 6.64 7.08 9.05
CA ALA A 96 7.35 5.87 8.64
C ALA A 96 7.62 5.02 9.89
N ARG A 97 7.10 3.78 9.88
CA ARG A 97 7.41 2.79 10.93
C ARG A 97 8.75 2.11 10.66
N TYR A 98 9.07 1.97 9.37
CA TYR A 98 10.26 1.31 8.89
C TYR A 98 11.01 2.28 8.00
N ARG A 99 12.29 2.49 8.29
CA ARG A 99 13.20 3.28 7.47
C ARG A 99 13.77 2.43 6.34
N ALA A 100 13.80 2.99 5.14
CA ALA A 100 14.40 2.40 3.96
C ALA A 100 14.78 3.52 2.99
N VAL A 101 16.08 3.79 2.83
CA VAL A 101 16.62 4.80 1.92
C VAL A 101 17.52 4.11 0.93
N ALA A 102 17.23 4.28 -0.36
CA ALA A 102 18.01 3.70 -1.44
C ALA A 102 18.86 4.77 -2.13
N THR A 103 20.13 4.47 -2.39
CA THR A 103 20.92 5.21 -3.38
C THR A 103 20.85 4.44 -4.68
N VAL A 104 20.19 5.02 -5.68
CA VAL A 104 19.85 4.38 -6.96
C VAL A 104 20.78 4.91 -8.04
N HIS A 105 21.37 3.98 -8.81
CA HIS A 105 22.21 4.29 -9.97
C HIS A 105 21.33 4.55 -11.20
N ALA A 106 20.47 5.58 -11.10
CA ALA A 106 19.69 6.11 -12.21
C ALA A 106 19.36 7.61 -11.99
N PRO A 107 19.10 8.39 -13.07
CA PRO A 107 18.67 9.77 -12.96
C PRO A 107 17.33 9.89 -12.20
N ALA A 108 17.20 10.93 -11.36
CA ALA A 108 15.99 11.16 -10.55
C ALA A 108 14.70 11.19 -11.38
N VAL A 109 14.72 11.79 -12.58
CA VAL A 109 13.57 11.85 -13.49
C VAL A 109 13.09 10.46 -13.92
N ALA A 110 14.00 9.52 -14.18
CA ALA A 110 13.66 8.16 -14.57
C ALA A 110 13.06 7.38 -13.40
N VAL A 111 13.58 7.60 -12.18
CA VAL A 111 13.10 6.97 -10.95
C VAL A 111 11.70 7.48 -10.57
N LEU A 112 11.44 8.78 -10.71
CA LEU A 112 10.13 9.39 -10.47
C LEU A 112 9.04 8.81 -11.37
N ALA A 113 9.35 8.57 -12.65
CA ALA A 113 8.42 7.97 -13.60
C ALA A 113 7.99 6.54 -13.18
N ARG A 114 8.89 5.77 -12.54
CA ARG A 114 8.65 4.37 -12.14
C ARG A 114 7.93 4.23 -10.79
N THR A 115 8.18 5.16 -9.86
CA THR A 115 7.72 5.05 -8.47
C THR A 115 6.33 5.65 -8.23
N GLN A 116 5.68 6.17 -9.29
CA GLN A 116 4.35 6.78 -9.26
C GLN A 116 4.22 7.92 -8.23
N GLY A 117 5.19 8.84 -8.21
CA GLY A 117 5.02 10.17 -7.64
C GLY A 117 5.20 10.29 -6.12
N LEU A 118 6.40 9.99 -5.62
CA LEU A 118 6.89 10.58 -4.36
C LEU A 118 7.89 11.70 -4.70
N PRO A 119 7.44 12.85 -5.24
CA PRO A 119 8.35 13.89 -5.76
C PRO A 119 9.31 14.42 -4.70
N GLU A 120 8.88 14.54 -3.44
CA GLU A 120 9.69 15.06 -2.34
C GLU A 120 10.69 14.03 -1.78
N ARG A 121 10.62 12.77 -2.21
CA ARG A 121 11.43 11.68 -1.64
C ARG A 121 12.51 11.17 -2.59
N VAL A 122 12.58 11.72 -3.81
CA VAL A 122 13.65 11.46 -4.77
C VAL A 122 14.52 12.71 -4.85
N ILE A 123 15.75 12.62 -4.34
CA ILE A 123 16.69 13.75 -4.31
C ILE A 123 17.86 13.42 -5.23
N PRO A 124 18.10 14.20 -6.30
CA PRO A 124 19.24 13.98 -7.18
C PRO A 124 20.56 14.16 -6.41
N ILE A 125 21.52 13.27 -6.66
CA ILE A 125 22.91 13.45 -6.24
C ILE A 125 23.69 14.07 -7.39
N ASP A 126 23.54 13.50 -8.59
CA ASP A 126 24.15 13.94 -9.85
C ASP A 126 23.26 13.55 -11.06
N GLU A 127 23.79 13.66 -12.28
CA GLU A 127 23.06 13.36 -13.52
C GLU A 127 22.60 11.90 -13.64
N ALA A 128 23.28 10.96 -12.99
CA ALA A 128 23.07 9.52 -13.13
C ALA A 128 22.68 8.82 -11.82
N THR A 129 22.60 9.55 -10.71
CA THR A 129 22.42 8.97 -9.37
C THR A 129 21.46 9.80 -8.53
N CYS A 130 20.60 9.14 -7.75
CA CYS A 130 19.70 9.82 -6.81
C CYS A 130 19.50 9.02 -5.53
N THR A 131 19.12 9.70 -4.45
CA THR A 131 18.58 9.05 -3.26
C THR A 131 17.06 8.96 -3.34
N VAL A 132 16.51 7.87 -2.81
CA VAL A 132 15.07 7.61 -2.77
C VAL A 132 14.69 7.18 -1.36
N ASP A 133 13.88 7.98 -0.67
CA ASP A 133 13.29 7.61 0.61
C ASP A 133 12.03 6.75 0.39
N LEU A 134 12.16 5.46 0.66
CA LEU A 134 11.14 4.42 0.55
C LEU A 134 10.45 4.15 1.89
N SER A 135 10.85 4.84 2.96
CA SER A 135 10.40 4.58 4.33
C SER A 135 8.87 4.63 4.43
N GLY A 136 8.28 3.81 5.30
CA GLY A 136 6.82 3.75 5.38
C GLY A 136 6.27 2.86 6.46
N GLY A 137 4.94 2.75 6.50
CA GLY A 137 4.23 1.95 7.50
C GLY A 137 3.98 0.49 7.12
N SER A 138 4.44 0.04 5.94
CA SER A 138 4.10 -1.27 5.37
C SER A 138 5.30 -1.89 4.65
N LEU A 139 5.83 -2.98 5.20
CA LEU A 139 6.91 -3.77 4.59
C LEU A 139 6.56 -4.22 3.17
N ALA A 140 5.31 -4.62 2.93
CA ALA A 140 4.85 -5.04 1.60
C ALA A 140 4.88 -3.89 0.58
N ARG A 141 4.54 -2.66 0.99
CA ARG A 141 4.59 -1.50 0.09
C ARG A 141 6.03 -1.09 -0.18
N ILE A 142 6.89 -1.15 0.84
CA ILE A 142 8.33 -0.91 0.69
C ILE A 142 8.90 -1.90 -0.33
N ALA A 143 8.59 -3.20 -0.19
CA ALA A 143 9.04 -4.21 -1.14
C ALA A 143 8.57 -3.96 -2.58
N GLN A 144 7.32 -3.56 -2.78
CA GLN A 144 6.81 -3.19 -4.11
C GLN A 144 7.56 -2.00 -4.70
N LEU A 145 7.85 -0.98 -3.90
CA LEU A 145 8.60 0.19 -4.36
C LEU A 145 10.05 -0.15 -4.70
N VAL A 146 10.71 -0.99 -3.88
CA VAL A 146 12.07 -1.49 -4.13
C VAL A 146 12.13 -2.21 -5.48
N VAL A 147 11.18 -3.12 -5.75
CA VAL A 147 11.08 -3.81 -7.05
C VAL A 147 10.82 -2.83 -8.20
N ALA A 148 9.98 -1.82 -7.98
CA ALA A 148 9.65 -0.82 -9.00
C ALA A 148 10.83 0.10 -9.37
N LEU A 149 11.90 0.17 -8.56
CA LEU A 149 13.08 0.95 -8.92
C LEU A 149 13.70 0.48 -10.25
N ALA A 150 13.72 -0.83 -10.49
CA ALA A 150 14.22 -1.46 -11.72
C ALA A 150 15.60 -0.91 -12.16
N ALA A 151 16.50 -0.75 -11.19
CA ALA A 151 17.87 -0.26 -11.37
C ALA A 151 18.75 -0.86 -10.26
N ASP A 152 20.07 -0.80 -10.43
CA ASP A 152 20.98 -1.13 -9.34
C ASP A 152 20.90 -0.06 -8.24
N TYR A 153 20.94 -0.51 -6.99
CA TYR A 153 20.87 0.36 -5.83
C TYR A 153 21.61 -0.23 -4.63
N THR A 154 22.01 0.65 -3.71
CA THR A 154 22.32 0.28 -2.33
C THR A 154 21.17 0.68 -1.44
N LEU A 155 20.84 -0.14 -0.44
CA LEU A 155 19.69 0.08 0.45
C LEU A 155 20.14 0.12 1.91
N ASP A 156 19.96 1.28 2.53
CA ASP A 156 20.08 1.49 3.97
C ASP A 156 18.67 1.38 4.59
N ALA A 157 18.39 0.27 5.26
CA ALA A 157 17.06 -0.03 5.78
C ALA A 157 17.09 -0.78 7.11
N ASP A 158 16.00 -0.64 7.86
CA ASP A 158 15.82 -1.35 9.12
C ASP A 158 15.87 -2.89 8.91
N PRO A 159 16.31 -3.67 9.93
CA PRO A 159 16.43 -5.12 9.82
C PRO A 159 15.14 -5.83 9.40
N GLU A 160 13.97 -5.35 9.84
CA GLU A 160 12.69 -5.92 9.44
C GLU A 160 12.39 -5.75 7.95
N VAL A 161 12.84 -4.65 7.33
CA VAL A 161 12.72 -4.43 5.89
C VAL A 161 13.60 -5.42 5.15
N VAL A 162 14.87 -5.53 5.55
CA VAL A 162 15.83 -6.47 4.94
C VAL A 162 15.33 -7.91 5.04
N GLY A 163 14.86 -8.32 6.22
CA GLY A 163 14.32 -9.66 6.45
C GLY A 163 13.08 -9.94 5.59
N TYR A 164 12.16 -8.99 5.49
CA TYR A 164 10.97 -9.13 4.66
C TYR A 164 11.31 -9.25 3.16
N LEU A 165 12.24 -8.42 2.67
CA LEU A 165 12.70 -8.44 1.27
C LEU A 165 13.35 -9.77 0.92
N ARG A 166 14.27 -10.27 1.76
CA ARG A 166 14.92 -11.57 1.56
C ARG A 166 13.91 -12.71 1.49
N ALA A 167 12.99 -12.77 2.45
CA ALA A 167 11.95 -13.79 2.46
C ALA A 167 11.02 -13.70 1.23
N ALA A 168 10.73 -12.49 0.74
CA ALA A 168 9.96 -12.29 -0.49
C ALA A 168 10.71 -12.74 -1.74
N ALA A 169 11.99 -12.40 -1.84
CA ALA A 169 12.86 -12.82 -2.95
C ALA A 169 12.99 -14.34 -3.00
N GLU A 170 13.30 -14.98 -1.88
CA GLU A 170 13.39 -16.44 -1.78
C GLU A 170 12.08 -17.15 -2.17
N ARG A 171 10.93 -16.65 -1.69
CA ARG A 171 9.62 -17.20 -2.08
C ARG A 171 9.40 -17.10 -3.58
N THR A 172 9.77 -15.98 -4.19
CA THR A 172 9.61 -15.75 -5.63
C THR A 172 10.52 -16.69 -6.42
N LEU A 173 11.82 -16.71 -6.10
CA LEU A 173 12.80 -17.58 -6.74
C LEU A 173 12.40 -19.06 -6.68
N ARG A 174 11.93 -19.54 -5.52
CA ARG A 174 11.46 -20.93 -5.36
C ARG A 174 10.26 -21.26 -6.25
N ARG A 175 9.42 -20.28 -6.61
CA ARG A 175 8.17 -20.48 -7.36
C ARG A 175 8.31 -20.18 -8.85
N THR A 176 9.40 -19.56 -9.28
CA THR A 176 9.71 -19.24 -10.69
C THR A 176 10.82 -20.12 -11.26
N GLN A 177 11.14 -21.25 -10.61
CA GLN A 177 12.02 -22.24 -11.23
C GLN A 177 11.32 -22.82 -12.47
N PRO A 178 12.04 -23.01 -13.59
CA PRO A 178 11.48 -23.64 -14.77
C PRO A 178 10.88 -24.99 -14.39
N VAL A 179 9.63 -25.24 -14.78
CA VAL A 179 9.10 -26.61 -14.77
C VAL A 179 9.99 -27.38 -15.74
N GLY A 180 10.78 -28.33 -15.22
CA GLY A 180 11.75 -29.08 -16.00
C GLY A 180 11.08 -29.66 -17.25
N ASP A 181 11.73 -29.44 -18.40
CA ASP A 181 11.34 -29.94 -19.70
C ASP A 181 11.32 -31.48 -19.67
N SER A 182 10.19 -32.04 -19.22
CA SER A 182 9.95 -33.47 -19.20
C SER A 182 9.47 -33.87 -20.58
N ARG A 183 10.35 -33.75 -21.58
CA ARG A 183 10.10 -34.34 -22.88
C ARG A 183 10.17 -35.87 -22.69
N PRO A 184 9.08 -36.62 -22.93
CA PRO A 184 9.16 -38.08 -22.89
C PRO A 184 10.14 -38.53 -23.96
N GLU A 185 11.10 -39.37 -23.58
CA GLU A 185 11.98 -40.04 -24.55
C GLU A 185 11.11 -40.79 -25.57
N PRO A 186 11.37 -40.68 -26.88
CA PRO A 186 10.68 -41.50 -27.87
C PRO A 186 11.01 -42.96 -27.59
N GLY A 187 9.98 -43.73 -27.22
CA GLY A 187 10.09 -45.16 -26.94
C GLY A 187 10.85 -45.88 -28.05
N HIS A 188 11.89 -46.59 -27.65
CA HIS A 188 12.59 -47.55 -28.47
C HIS A 188 11.57 -48.61 -28.89
N GLY A 189 11.11 -48.53 -30.15
CA GLY A 189 10.26 -49.54 -30.74
C GLY A 189 11.03 -50.85 -30.80
N ASP A 190 10.49 -51.86 -30.12
CA ASP A 190 10.93 -53.24 -30.27
C ASP A 190 10.87 -53.63 -31.75
N VAL A 191 12.03 -53.95 -32.31
CA VAL A 191 12.16 -54.72 -33.55
C VAL A 191 12.96 -55.96 -33.19
N ASN A 192 12.29 -57.11 -33.27
CA ASN A 192 12.77 -58.49 -33.43
C ASN A 192 11.73 -59.39 -32.72
N GLY A 193 11.13 -60.41 -33.31
CA GLY A 193 11.37 -61.14 -34.56
C GLY A 193 10.65 -62.47 -34.40
#